data_AF-A0A8J7L8X5-F1
#
_entry.id   AF-A0A8J7L8X5-F1
#
_cell.length_a   1.000
_cell.length_b   1.000
_cell.length_c   1.000
_cell.angle_alpha   90.00
_cell.angle_beta   90.00
_cell.angle_gamma   90.00
#
_symmetry.space_group_name_H-M   'P 1'
#
loop_
_entity.id
_entity.type
_entity.pdbx_description
1 polymer ?
#
loop_
_entity_poly.entity_id
_entity_poly.type
_entity_poly.pdbx_seq_one_letter_code
_entity_poly.pdbx_strand_id
1 'polypeptide(L)'
;METTATENRESNGQAITTKVNDFETIITNLNADRKGFNFDDITDAIKKAIVDVVQLEITTWVSEPSTESDYELQNRQEFPKSGNRMHTIINLVNGDIKNEVGSQFVGSGPYAELREFHLSQVKESQEIIQKNIETVHKIYDILVEMLKSRKNSQESGSRI
;
A
#
# COMPACT_ATOMS: atom_id res chain seq x y z
N MET A 1 -17.57 44.53 15.02
CA MET A 1 -17.10 44.00 13.73
C MET A 1 -16.19 42.85 14.07
N GLU A 2 -16.75 41.64 14.16
CA GLU A 2 -15.97 40.43 14.40
C GLU A 2 -15.49 39.90 13.04
N THR A 3 -14.18 39.88 12.86
CA THR A 3 -13.52 39.18 11.76
C THR A 3 -13.38 37.71 12.15
N THR A 4 -14.25 36.86 11.63
CA THR A 4 -14.09 35.41 11.71
C THR A 4 -12.97 34.98 10.77
N ALA A 5 -11.88 34.50 11.34
CA ALA A 5 -10.84 33.79 10.60
C ALA A 5 -11.43 32.45 10.14
N THR A 6 -11.64 32.29 8.84
CA THR A 6 -11.89 30.98 8.23
C THR A 6 -10.58 30.18 8.29
N GLU A 7 -10.52 29.23 9.22
CA GLU A 7 -9.52 28.16 9.21
C GLU A 7 -9.65 27.41 7.88
N ASN A 8 -8.68 27.64 6.98
CA ASN A 8 -8.48 26.79 5.81
C ASN A 8 -8.08 25.41 6.32
N ARG A 9 -9.04 24.48 6.35
CA ARG A 9 -8.74 23.06 6.51
C ARG A 9 -8.03 22.61 5.25
N GLU A 10 -6.70 22.50 5.32
CA GLU A 10 -5.88 21.86 4.29
C GLU A 10 -6.32 20.40 4.16
N SER A 11 -7.24 20.13 3.24
CA SER A 11 -7.62 18.76 2.88
C SER A 11 -6.59 18.23 1.91
N ASN A 12 -5.45 17.79 2.44
CA ASN A 12 -4.47 17.02 1.67
C ASN A 12 -5.06 15.61 1.43
N GLY A 13 -5.91 15.49 0.42
CA GLY A 13 -6.52 14.24 -0.01
C GLY A 13 -5.48 13.31 -0.61
N GLN A 14 -4.74 12.58 0.23
CA GLN A 14 -3.84 11.53 -0.22
C GLN A 14 -4.65 10.23 -0.40
N ALA A 15 -4.91 9.86 -1.65
CA ALA A 15 -5.34 8.51 -1.97
C ALA A 15 -4.10 7.62 -2.03
N ILE A 16 -3.69 7.04 -0.89
CA ILE A 16 -2.80 5.86 -0.90
C ILE A 16 -3.67 4.69 -1.34
N THR A 17 -3.82 4.49 -2.65
CA THR A 17 -4.45 3.28 -3.19
C THR A 17 -3.40 2.18 -3.28
N THR A 18 -3.02 1.64 -2.13
CA THR A 18 -2.61 0.23 -2.11
C THR A 18 -3.85 -0.57 -2.49
N LYS A 19 -3.74 -1.55 -3.38
CA LYS A 19 -4.80 -2.56 -3.51
C LYS A 19 -4.79 -3.41 -2.23
N VAL A 20 -5.27 -2.83 -1.12
CA VAL A 20 -5.33 -3.45 0.22
C VAL A 20 -6.33 -4.62 0.26
N ASN A 21 -7.17 -4.71 -0.77
CA ASN A 21 -8.31 -5.61 -0.77
C ASN A 21 -7.91 -7.10 -0.75
N ASP A 22 -6.73 -7.47 -1.25
CA ASP A 22 -6.38 -8.89 -1.35
C ASP A 22 -5.86 -9.46 -0.02
N PHE A 23 -5.02 -8.71 0.70
CA PHE A 23 -4.43 -9.22 1.96
C PHE A 23 -5.44 -9.25 3.11
N GLU A 24 -6.22 -8.18 3.29
CA GLU A 24 -7.26 -8.17 4.32
C GLU A 24 -8.32 -9.24 4.08
N THR A 25 -8.68 -9.49 2.81
CA THR A 25 -9.58 -10.60 2.43
C THR A 25 -8.97 -11.95 2.78
N ILE A 26 -7.68 -12.14 2.50
CA ILE A 26 -6.95 -13.37 2.85
C ILE A 26 -6.98 -13.59 4.37
N ILE A 27 -6.64 -12.59 5.18
CA ILE A 27 -6.65 -12.70 6.66
C ILE A 27 -8.07 -12.91 7.22
N THR A 28 -9.07 -12.28 6.62
CA THR A 28 -10.47 -12.42 7.05
C THR A 28 -10.99 -13.83 6.77
N ASN A 29 -10.65 -14.40 5.61
CA ASN A 29 -11.03 -15.76 5.25
C ASN A 29 -10.34 -16.83 6.12
N LEU A 30 -9.07 -16.61 6.50
CA LEU A 30 -8.37 -17.50 7.44
C LEU A 30 -9.02 -17.56 8.83
N ASN A 31 -9.71 -16.49 9.26
CA ASN A 31 -10.40 -16.44 10.56
C ASN A 31 -11.85 -16.96 10.50
N ALA A 32 -12.47 -17.03 9.32
CA ALA A 32 -13.87 -17.40 9.16
C ALA A 32 -14.12 -18.91 9.35
N ASP A 33 -13.13 -19.74 8.99
CA ASP A 33 -13.23 -21.18 9.17
C ASP A 33 -12.76 -21.60 10.57
N ARG A 34 -13.71 -21.71 11.50
CA ARG A 34 -13.52 -22.31 12.84
C ARG A 34 -13.27 -23.84 12.80
N LYS A 35 -12.59 -24.33 11.76
CA LYS A 35 -11.99 -25.67 11.74
C LYS A 35 -10.52 -25.49 12.07
N GLY A 36 -9.95 -26.41 12.86
CA GLY A 36 -8.61 -26.27 13.42
C GLY A 36 -7.56 -25.80 12.42
N PHE A 37 -6.57 -25.06 12.93
CA PHE A 37 -5.46 -24.43 12.20
C PHE A 37 -4.98 -25.28 11.00
N ASN A 38 -5.37 -24.89 9.78
CA ASN A 38 -4.91 -25.53 8.55
C ASN A 38 -3.66 -24.81 8.04
N PHE A 39 -2.50 -25.41 8.28
CA PHE A 39 -1.20 -24.85 7.91
C PHE A 39 -1.05 -24.68 6.40
N ASP A 40 -1.69 -25.53 5.58
CA ASP A 40 -1.60 -25.44 4.13
C ASP A 40 -2.33 -24.20 3.62
N ASP A 41 -3.54 -23.94 4.14
CA ASP A 41 -4.34 -22.75 3.80
C ASP A 41 -3.62 -21.46 4.19
N ILE A 42 -2.94 -21.42 5.34
CA ILE A 42 -2.16 -20.27 5.80
C ILE A 42 -0.90 -20.08 4.94
N THR A 43 -0.23 -21.17 4.57
CA THR A 43 0.97 -21.12 3.72
C THR A 43 0.62 -20.59 2.33
N ASP A 44 -0.50 -21.05 1.75
CA ASP A 44 -0.99 -20.58 0.46
C ASP A 44 -1.49 -19.13 0.51
N ALA A 45 -2.17 -18.75 1.59
CA ALA A 45 -2.56 -17.37 1.87
C ALA A 45 -1.35 -16.42 1.94
N ILE A 46 -0.31 -16.79 2.67
CA ILE A 46 0.92 -15.99 2.79
C ILE A 46 1.69 -15.97 1.46
N LYS A 47 1.76 -17.09 0.74
CA LYS A 47 2.37 -17.15 -0.59
C LYS A 47 1.64 -16.22 -1.56
N LYS A 48 0.31 -16.24 -1.57
CA LYS A 48 -0.53 -15.34 -2.37
C LYS A 48 -0.30 -13.88 -1.98
N ALA A 49 -0.28 -13.59 -0.69
CA ALA A 49 0.00 -12.25 -0.17
C ALA A 49 1.36 -11.68 -0.63
N ILE A 50 2.41 -12.49 -0.58
CA ILE A 50 3.75 -12.10 -1.06
C ILE A 50 3.73 -11.86 -2.58
N VAL A 51 3.01 -12.70 -3.33
CA VAL A 51 2.89 -12.59 -4.79
C VAL A 51 2.02 -11.40 -5.22
N ASP A 52 1.02 -11.02 -4.43
CA ASP A 52 0.09 -9.91 -4.73
C ASP A 52 0.68 -8.53 -4.35
N VAL A 53 1.69 -8.47 -3.46
CA VAL A 53 2.43 -7.24 -3.13
C VAL A 53 3.56 -7.02 -4.14
N VAL A 54 3.22 -6.45 -5.30
CA VAL A 54 4.19 -6.25 -6.39
C VAL A 54 4.36 -4.80 -6.81
N GLN A 55 3.38 -3.94 -6.54
CA GLN A 55 3.36 -2.58 -7.07
C GLN A 55 3.01 -1.56 -5.98
N LEU A 56 3.90 -0.60 -5.77
CA LEU A 56 3.67 0.60 -4.98
C LEU A 56 3.37 1.76 -5.94
N GLU A 57 2.24 2.43 -5.74
CA GLU A 57 1.81 3.58 -6.52
C GLU A 57 1.58 4.77 -5.60
N ILE A 58 2.25 5.88 -5.90
CA ILE A 58 2.19 7.11 -5.10
C ILE A 58 1.85 8.25 -6.04
N THR A 59 0.73 8.92 -5.77
CA THR A 59 0.26 10.07 -6.55
C THR A 59 0.13 11.28 -5.64
N THR A 60 0.80 12.37 -6.01
CA THR A 60 0.64 13.68 -5.38
C THR A 60 0.10 14.65 -6.41
N TRP A 61 -0.98 15.33 -6.07
CA TRP A 61 -1.64 16.30 -6.92
C TRP A 61 -2.25 17.40 -6.05
N VAL A 62 -2.51 18.56 -6.66
CA VAL A 62 -3.18 19.66 -5.99
C VAL A 62 -4.61 19.72 -6.52
N SER A 63 -5.59 19.63 -5.62
CA SER A 63 -6.99 19.76 -5.99
C SER A 63 -7.35 21.22 -6.19
N GLU A 64 -8.11 21.51 -7.24
CA GLU A 64 -8.73 22.82 -7.37
C GLU A 64 -9.85 22.95 -6.32
N PRO A 65 -10.01 24.13 -5.70
CA PRO A 65 -11.13 24.36 -4.79
C PRO A 65 -12.42 24.34 -5.59
N SER A 66 -13.30 23.38 -5.27
CA SER A 66 -14.61 23.28 -5.88
C SER A 66 -15.59 24.31 -5.32
N THR A 67 -16.39 24.91 -6.19
CA THR A 67 -17.53 25.77 -5.79
C THR A 67 -18.82 24.97 -5.54
N GLU A 68 -18.77 23.64 -5.67
CA GLU A 68 -19.90 22.73 -5.54
C GLU A 68 -20.08 22.25 -4.08
N SER A 69 -21.31 21.90 -3.70
CA SER A 69 -21.61 21.42 -2.34
C SER A 69 -20.88 20.10 -2.03
N ASP A 70 -20.52 19.87 -0.76
CA ASP A 70 -19.79 18.68 -0.28
C ASP A 70 -20.38 17.32 -0.75
N TYR A 71 -21.69 17.27 -1.03
CA TYR A 71 -22.39 16.08 -1.53
C TYR A 71 -22.04 15.71 -2.99
N GLU A 72 -21.69 16.70 -3.83
CA GLU A 72 -21.28 16.45 -5.23
C GLU A 72 -19.79 16.07 -5.32
N LEU A 73 -18.96 16.53 -4.38
CA LEU A 73 -17.54 16.20 -4.29
C LEU A 73 -17.28 14.75 -3.89
N GLN A 74 -18.11 14.17 -3.02
CA GLN A 74 -17.97 12.77 -2.62
C GLN A 74 -18.23 11.78 -3.77
N ASN A 75 -18.99 12.18 -4.78
CA ASN A 75 -19.34 11.32 -5.92
C ASN A 75 -18.44 11.52 -7.14
N ARG A 76 -17.55 12.52 -7.11
CA ARG A 76 -16.61 12.78 -8.19
C ARG A 76 -15.26 12.16 -7.85
N GLN A 77 -14.95 11.02 -8.45
CA GLN A 77 -13.61 10.45 -8.40
C GLN A 77 -12.71 11.29 -9.32
N GLU A 78 -12.22 12.43 -8.81
CA GLU A 78 -11.25 13.25 -9.53
C GLU A 78 -9.91 12.52 -9.56
N PHE A 79 -9.70 11.73 -10.60
CA PHE A 79 -8.37 11.23 -10.91
C PHE A 79 -7.55 12.40 -11.48
N PRO A 80 -6.41 12.75 -10.85
CA PRO A 80 -5.60 13.84 -11.36
C PRO A 80 -5.10 13.49 -12.77
N LYS A 81 -5.30 14.43 -13.71
CA LYS A 81 -4.89 14.26 -15.10
C LYS A 81 -3.36 14.12 -15.20
N SER A 82 -2.92 13.33 -16.17
CA SER A 82 -1.50 13.27 -16.51
C SER A 82 -0.98 14.67 -16.85
N GLY A 83 0.23 14.99 -16.38
CA GLY A 83 0.84 16.31 -16.47
C GLY A 83 0.52 17.27 -15.31
N ASN A 84 -0.52 16.99 -14.51
CA ASN A 84 -0.94 17.80 -13.36
C ASN A 84 -0.71 17.08 -12.02
N ARG A 85 0.22 16.11 -12.00
CA ARG A 85 0.54 15.30 -10.83
C ARG A 85 2.00 14.93 -10.80
N MET A 86 2.46 14.53 -9.62
CA MET A 86 3.62 13.66 -9.47
C MET A 86 3.11 12.26 -9.24
N HIS A 87 3.62 11.30 -10.01
CA HIS A 87 3.12 9.94 -9.98
C HIS A 87 4.29 8.97 -10.14
N THR A 88 4.48 8.15 -9.11
CA THR A 88 5.58 7.19 -8.99
C THR A 88 4.99 5.80 -8.87
N ILE A 89 5.41 4.89 -9.77
CA ILE A 89 5.09 3.46 -9.71
C ILE A 89 6.39 2.71 -9.51
N ILE A 90 6.44 1.88 -8.47
CA ILE A 90 7.58 1.02 -8.15
C ILE A 90 7.12 -0.44 -8.20
N ASN A 91 7.79 -1.24 -9.02
CA ASN A 91 7.69 -2.69 -8.94
C ASN A 91 8.65 -3.19 -7.86
N LEU A 92 8.10 -3.80 -6.82
CA LEU A 92 8.83 -4.19 -5.62
C LEU A 92 9.59 -5.52 -5.78
N VAL A 93 9.33 -6.27 -6.86
CA VAL A 93 10.00 -7.54 -7.16
C VAL A 93 11.25 -7.33 -7.99
N ASN A 94 11.18 -6.52 -9.04
CA ASN A 94 12.31 -6.29 -9.94
C ASN A 94 12.98 -4.92 -9.77
N GLY A 95 12.37 -4.01 -8.99
CA GLY A 95 12.88 -2.67 -8.75
C GLY A 95 12.61 -1.67 -9.86
N ASP A 96 11.75 -1.98 -10.85
CA ASP A 96 11.42 -1.04 -11.92
C ASP A 96 10.68 0.18 -11.36
N ILE A 97 11.15 1.38 -11.70
CA ILE A 97 10.53 2.64 -11.27
C ILE A 97 10.08 3.42 -12.50
N LYS A 98 8.82 3.87 -12.48
CA LYS A 98 8.25 4.79 -13.46
C LYS A 98 7.83 6.06 -12.75
N ASN A 99 8.32 7.20 -13.24
CA ASN A 99 8.03 8.52 -12.68
C ASN A 99 7.39 9.42 -13.73
N GLU A 100 6.35 10.11 -13.31
CA GLU A 100 5.75 11.23 -14.01
C GLU A 100 5.84 12.44 -13.08
N VAL A 101 6.36 13.55 -13.60
CA VAL A 101 6.41 14.83 -12.87
C VAL A 101 5.79 15.89 -13.76
N GLY A 102 4.62 16.37 -13.35
CA GLY A 102 3.92 17.45 -14.02
C GLY A 102 4.70 18.76 -14.02
N SER A 103 4.54 19.59 -15.04
CA SER A 103 5.28 20.86 -15.19
C SER A 103 5.05 21.83 -14.04
N GLN A 104 3.92 21.72 -13.35
CA GLN A 104 3.58 22.54 -12.17
C GLN A 104 4.51 22.28 -10.97
N PHE A 105 5.22 21.14 -10.96
CA PHE A 105 6.08 20.69 -9.87
C PHE A 105 7.58 20.82 -10.19
N VAL A 106 7.95 21.45 -11.31
CA VAL A 106 9.35 21.56 -11.79
C VAL A 106 9.77 23.03 -11.90
N GLY A 107 11.05 23.32 -11.60
CA GLY A 107 11.64 24.64 -11.78
C GLY A 107 10.95 25.69 -10.92
N SER A 108 10.43 26.75 -11.55
CA SER A 108 9.64 27.80 -10.91
C SER A 108 8.13 27.55 -11.00
N GLY A 109 7.71 26.29 -11.17
CA GLY A 109 6.30 25.91 -11.15
C GLY A 109 5.64 26.23 -9.80
N PRO A 110 4.31 26.48 -9.78
CA PRO A 110 3.61 26.95 -8.58
C PRO A 110 3.64 25.96 -7.41
N TYR A 111 3.94 24.69 -7.67
CA TYR A 111 3.97 23.62 -6.67
C TYR A 111 5.34 22.92 -6.61
N ALA A 112 6.41 23.60 -7.06
CA ALA A 112 7.75 23.02 -7.09
C ALA A 112 8.24 22.52 -5.72
N GLU A 113 7.80 23.16 -4.63
CA GLU A 113 8.11 22.73 -3.26
C GLU A 113 7.52 21.36 -2.88
N LEU A 114 6.38 20.99 -3.47
CA LEU A 114 5.75 19.69 -3.20
C LEU A 114 6.56 18.51 -3.76
N ARG A 115 7.57 18.79 -4.59
CA ARG A 115 8.47 17.76 -5.10
C ARG A 115 9.24 17.07 -3.99
N GLU A 116 9.82 17.82 -3.07
CA GLU A 116 10.55 17.24 -1.93
C GLU A 116 9.60 16.47 -1.01
N PHE A 117 8.39 16.99 -0.83
CA PHE A 117 7.33 16.25 -0.13
C PHE A 117 7.07 14.90 -0.81
N HIS A 118 6.78 14.86 -2.12
CA HIS A 118 6.53 13.61 -2.84
C HIS A 118 7.71 12.64 -2.77
N LEU A 119 8.94 13.12 -2.96
CA LEU A 119 10.14 12.28 -2.88
C LEU A 119 10.32 11.67 -1.48
N SER A 120 10.03 12.43 -0.42
CA SER A 120 10.05 11.90 0.94
C SER A 120 9.01 10.80 1.15
N GLN A 121 7.79 11.01 0.65
CA GLN A 121 6.72 10.00 0.69
C GLN A 121 7.09 8.73 -0.09
N VAL A 122 7.72 8.88 -1.27
CA VAL A 122 8.21 7.74 -2.07
C VAL A 122 9.23 6.92 -1.29
N LYS A 123 10.24 7.58 -0.71
CA LYS A 123 11.28 6.91 0.05
C LYS A 123 10.73 6.21 1.29
N GLU A 124 9.95 6.92 2.10
CA GLU A 124 9.37 6.38 3.33
C GLU A 124 8.45 5.20 3.05
N SER A 125 7.60 5.30 2.03
CA SER A 125 6.69 4.21 1.64
C SER A 125 7.44 2.99 1.15
N GLN A 126 8.51 3.18 0.35
CA GLN A 126 9.35 2.08 -0.12
C GLN A 126 10.01 1.34 1.06
N GLU A 127 10.58 2.06 2.02
CA GLU A 127 11.20 1.48 3.22
C GLU A 127 10.18 0.72 4.08
N ILE A 128 8.99 1.29 4.31
CA ILE A 128 7.91 0.63 5.07
C ILE A 128 7.47 -0.66 4.38
N ILE A 129 7.24 -0.62 3.06
CA ILE A 129 6.74 -1.78 2.34
C ILE A 129 7.80 -2.88 2.25
N GLN A 130 9.07 -2.53 2.05
CA GLN A 130 10.15 -3.51 2.11
C GLN A 130 10.20 -4.21 3.47
N LYS A 131 10.10 -3.45 4.57
CA LYS A 131 10.04 -4.01 5.93
C LYS A 131 8.83 -4.91 6.15
N ASN A 132 7.68 -4.55 5.58
CA ASN A 132 6.47 -5.38 5.66
C ASN A 132 6.68 -6.71 4.91
N ILE A 133 7.22 -6.68 3.70
CA ILE A 133 7.53 -7.89 2.91
C ILE A 133 8.52 -8.79 3.67
N GLU A 134 9.60 -8.23 4.21
CA GLU A 134 10.56 -8.98 5.03
C GLU A 134 9.91 -9.63 6.25
N THR A 135 8.98 -8.92 6.90
CA THR A 135 8.25 -9.44 8.07
C THR A 135 7.36 -10.61 7.67
N VAL A 136 6.63 -10.50 6.56
CA VAL A 136 5.78 -11.58 6.03
C VAL A 136 6.63 -12.79 5.63
N HIS A 137 7.80 -12.58 5.00
CA HIS A 137 8.73 -13.65 4.67
C HIS A 137 9.25 -14.38 5.92
N LYS A 138 9.60 -13.66 6.99
CA LYS A 138 10.02 -14.28 8.26
C LYS A 138 8.92 -15.15 8.86
N ILE A 139 7.66 -14.71 8.79
CA ILE A 139 6.52 -15.51 9.25
C ILE A 139 6.39 -16.79 8.41
N TYR A 140 6.54 -16.68 7.09
CA TYR A 140 6.55 -17.84 6.19
C TYR A 140 7.64 -18.84 6.56
N ASP A 141 8.88 -18.39 6.77
CA ASP A 141 10.01 -19.26 7.11
C ASP A 141 9.73 -20.04 8.41
N ILE A 142 9.23 -19.36 9.45
CA ILE A 142 8.86 -19.98 10.73
C ILE A 142 7.81 -21.06 10.52
N LEU A 143 6.76 -20.80 9.73
CA LEU A 143 5.70 -21.77 9.48
C LEU A 143 6.22 -23.01 8.72
N VAL A 144 7.08 -22.81 7.73
CA VAL A 144 7.72 -23.91 6.99
C VAL A 144 8.61 -24.76 7.90
N GLU A 145 9.38 -24.16 8.79
CA GLU A 145 10.21 -24.87 9.76
C GLU A 145 9.37 -25.69 10.75
N MET A 146 8.26 -25.13 11.24
CA MET A 146 7.31 -25.84 12.11
C MET A 146 6.70 -27.05 11.39
N LEU A 147 6.31 -26.90 10.12
CA LEU A 147 5.78 -27.99 9.29
C LEU A 147 6.80 -29.12 9.07
N LYS A 148 8.04 -28.78 8.72
CA LYS A 148 9.13 -29.75 8.56
C LYS A 148 9.38 -30.53 9.85
N SER A 149 9.42 -29.82 10.98
CA SER A 149 9.62 -30.43 12.30
C SER A 149 8.52 -31.43 12.63
N ARG A 150 7.26 -31.11 12.32
CA ARG A 150 6.12 -32.00 12.55
C ARG A 150 6.19 -33.31 11.73
N LYS A 151 6.54 -33.21 10.45
CA LYS A 151 6.71 -34.38 9.56
C LYS A 151 7.81 -35.32 10.07
N ASN A 152 8.95 -34.77 10.48
CA ASN A 152 10.07 -35.55 11.01
C ASN A 152 9.73 -36.28 12.32
N SER A 153 8.88 -35.68 13.17
CA SER A 153 8.38 -36.32 14.39
C SER A 153 7.38 -37.45 14.13
N GLN A 154 6.58 -37.39 13.06
CA GLN A 154 5.64 -38.47 12.70
C GLN A 154 6.34 -39.67 12.04
N GLU A 155 7.38 -39.46 11.22
CA GLU A 155 8.14 -40.57 10.61
C GLU A 155 8.99 -41.35 11.62
N SER A 156 9.47 -40.68 12.68
CA SER A 156 10.26 -41.34 13.75
C SER A 156 9.40 -42.18 14.69
N GLY A 157 8.11 -41.83 14.86
CA GLY A 157 7.17 -42.58 15.70
C GLY A 157 6.54 -43.81 15.03
N SER A 158 6.58 -43.91 13.69
CA SER A 158 6.01 -45.03 12.94
C SER A 158 6.96 -46.22 12.76
N ARG A 159 8.21 -46.13 13.24
CA ARG A 159 9.26 -47.15 13.10
C ARG A 159 9.51 -47.99 14.37
N ILE A 160 8.62 -47.93 15.37
CA ILE A 160 8.70 -48.72 16.60
C ILE A 160 7.57 -49.74 16.62
#